data_AF-A0A561VLI5-F1
#
_entry.id   AF-A0A561VLI5-F1
#
_cell.length_a   1.000
_cell.length_b   1.000
_cell.length_c   1.000
_cell.angle_alpha   90.00
_cell.angle_beta   90.00
_cell.angle_gamma   90.00
#
_symmetry.space_group_name_H-M   'P 1'
#
loop_
_entity.id
_entity.type
_entity.pdbx_description
1 polymer ?
#
loop_
_entity_poly.entity_id
_entity_poly.type
_entity_poly.pdbx_seq_one_letter_code
_entity_poly.pdbx_strand_id
1 'polypeptide(L)'
;MSLTGLPLILLTGTLAVLVAAATVRGWRRPAIRIAGLILTEALIVAGAGLIANRSAGFYPSWRALGGAPDATVPTPVAPGRLDGALGGRGAVLGWAPPEAAGWRLAVRPQLVIPPDYPARPERTFPVVVALVGAPDAASLRRTAASAPGVLTLILRPTAGTTATALAALPGALARDVRSAGAPAVLATPRWAPLAAAWSGRPAVSGFAEAVRALPEPLAAPLRLPS
;
A
#
# COMPACT_ATOMS: atom_id res chain seq x y z
N MET A 1 -11.35 19.88 -17.60
CA MET A 1 -12.20 18.69 -17.87
C MET A 1 -11.52 17.46 -17.30
N SER A 2 -12.21 16.70 -16.45
CA SER A 2 -11.65 15.48 -15.83
C SER A 2 -11.55 14.36 -16.86
N LEU A 3 -10.38 13.72 -16.94
CA LEU A 3 -10.08 12.61 -17.84
C LEU A 3 -10.62 11.27 -17.31
N THR A 4 -11.13 11.24 -16.07
CA THR A 4 -11.62 10.04 -15.36
C THR A 4 -13.11 10.09 -15.02
N GLY A 5 -13.81 11.12 -15.50
CA GLY A 5 -15.24 11.27 -15.29
C GLY A 5 -16.03 10.07 -15.80
N LEU A 6 -17.04 9.64 -15.01
CA LEU A 6 -18.02 8.64 -15.43
C LEU A 6 -18.59 8.88 -16.85
N PRO A 7 -18.82 10.15 -17.30
CA PRO A 7 -19.33 10.41 -18.64
C PRO A 7 -18.41 9.91 -19.75
N LEU A 8 -17.08 10.01 -19.57
CA LEU A 8 -16.13 9.61 -20.61
C LEU A 8 -16.10 8.08 -20.76
N ILE A 9 -16.13 7.35 -19.65
CA ILE A 9 -16.21 5.88 -19.65
C ILE A 9 -17.49 5.42 -20.34
N LEU A 10 -18.64 6.03 -19.98
CA LEU A 10 -19.92 5.72 -20.61
C LEU A 10 -19.93 6.05 -22.10
N LEU A 11 -19.32 7.17 -22.50
CA LEU A 11 -19.19 7.55 -23.90
C LEU A 11 -18.34 6.54 -24.69
N THR A 12 -17.16 6.17 -24.18
CA THR A 12 -16.28 5.19 -24.84
C THR A 12 -16.95 3.83 -24.96
N GLY A 13 -17.63 3.37 -23.90
CA GLY A 13 -18.40 2.12 -23.93
C GLY A 13 -19.55 2.16 -24.94
N THR A 14 -20.30 3.26 -24.98
CA THR A 14 -21.38 3.45 -25.95
C THR A 14 -20.85 3.46 -27.38
N LEU A 15 -19.73 4.14 -27.61
CA LEU A 15 -19.09 4.20 -28.92
C LEU A 15 -18.61 2.82 -29.38
N ALA A 16 -18.06 1.99 -28.46
CA ALA A 16 -17.65 0.63 -28.77
C ALA A 16 -18.84 -0.23 -29.25
N VAL A 17 -20.00 -0.12 -28.59
CA VAL A 17 -21.23 -0.84 -28.99
C VAL A 17 -21.72 -0.37 -30.37
N LEU A 18 -21.72 0.94 -30.61
CA LEU A 18 -22.14 1.52 -31.89
C LEU A 18 -21.21 1.08 -33.04
N VAL A 19 -19.89 1.11 -32.83
CA VAL A 19 -18.90 0.67 -33.82
C VAL A 19 -19.06 -0.83 -34.09
N ALA A 20 -19.25 -1.66 -33.07
CA ALA A 20 -19.48 -3.09 -33.25
C ALA A 20 -20.75 -3.35 -34.08
N ALA A 21 -21.87 -2.68 -33.76
CA ALA A 21 -23.12 -2.80 -34.51
C ALA A 21 -22.98 -2.36 -35.98
N ALA A 22 -22.30 -1.24 -36.23
CA ALA A 22 -22.01 -0.74 -37.58
C ALA A 22 -21.13 -1.72 -38.36
N THR A 23 -20.13 -2.32 -37.71
CA THR A 23 -19.22 -3.31 -38.29
C THR A 23 -19.98 -4.57 -38.72
N VAL A 24 -20.88 -5.07 -37.88
CA VAL A 24 -21.77 -6.21 -38.21
C VAL A 24 -22.66 -5.88 -39.41
N ARG A 25 -23.24 -4.67 -39.46
CA ARG A 25 -24.10 -4.26 -40.58
C ARG A 25 -23.32 -4.13 -41.89
N GLY A 26 -22.06 -3.70 -41.83
CA GLY A 26 -21.17 -3.53 -42.98
C GLY A 26 -20.28 -4.74 -43.31
N TRP A 27 -20.48 -5.89 -42.64
CA TRP A 27 -19.57 -7.03 -42.64
C TRP A 27 -19.20 -7.59 -44.02
N ARG A 28 -20.08 -7.38 -45.01
CA ARG A 28 -19.86 -7.82 -46.39
C ARG A 28 -18.69 -7.10 -47.08
N ARG A 29 -18.26 -5.93 -46.58
CA ARG A 29 -17.12 -5.20 -47.15
C ARG A 29 -15.86 -5.45 -46.31
N PRO A 30 -14.78 -6.02 -46.89
CA PRO A 30 -13.59 -6.40 -46.12
C PRO A 30 -12.90 -5.20 -45.45
N ALA A 31 -12.88 -4.04 -46.12
CA ALA A 31 -12.35 -2.81 -45.54
C ALA A 31 -13.11 -2.37 -44.27
N ILE A 32 -14.44 -2.47 -44.28
CA ILE A 32 -15.28 -2.13 -43.11
C ILE A 32 -15.04 -3.12 -41.97
N ARG A 33 -14.92 -4.42 -42.29
CA ARG A 33 -14.63 -5.46 -41.31
C ARG A 33 -13.29 -5.20 -40.60
N ILE A 34 -12.22 -4.96 -41.35
CA ILE A 34 -10.88 -4.72 -40.80
C ILE A 34 -10.86 -3.44 -39.97
N ALA A 35 -11.32 -2.32 -40.54
CA ALA A 35 -11.33 -1.04 -39.83
C ALA A 35 -12.21 -1.07 -38.58
N GLY A 36 -13.38 -1.72 -38.66
CA GLY A 36 -14.32 -1.86 -37.56
C GLY A 36 -13.76 -2.72 -36.42
N LEU A 37 -13.07 -3.83 -36.72
CA LEU A 37 -12.40 -4.65 -35.71
C LEU A 37 -11.31 -3.86 -34.98
N ILE A 38 -10.43 -3.19 -35.73
CA ILE A 38 -9.34 -2.36 -35.15
C ILE A 38 -9.93 -1.25 -34.27
N LEU A 39 -10.96 -0.56 -34.73
CA LEU A 39 -11.57 0.53 -33.97
C LEU A 39 -12.28 0.03 -32.70
N THR A 40 -12.95 -1.12 -32.78
CA THR A 40 -13.60 -1.75 -31.61
C THR A 40 -12.56 -2.14 -30.57
N GLU A 41 -11.46 -2.77 -31.00
CA GLU A 41 -10.36 -3.16 -30.12
C GLU A 41 -9.71 -1.94 -29.46
N ALA A 42 -9.43 -0.88 -30.23
CA ALA A 42 -8.89 0.37 -29.70
C ALA A 42 -9.81 0.99 -28.64
N LEU A 43 -11.13 0.98 -28.84
CA LEU A 43 -12.09 1.51 -27.88
C LEU A 43 -12.19 0.65 -26.61
N ILE A 44 -12.07 -0.67 -26.72
CA ILE A 44 -12.03 -1.57 -25.56
C ILE A 44 -10.76 -1.30 -24.74
N VAL A 45 -9.60 -1.22 -25.39
CA VAL A 45 -8.32 -0.93 -24.72
C VAL A 45 -8.35 0.45 -24.07
N ALA A 46 -8.88 1.46 -24.76
CA ALA A 46 -9.05 2.80 -24.19
C ALA A 46 -10.00 2.79 -22.98
N GLY A 47 -11.12 2.08 -23.06
CA GLY A 47 -12.07 1.93 -21.96
C GLY A 47 -11.45 1.25 -20.73
N ALA A 48 -10.71 0.15 -20.94
CA ALA A 48 -9.97 -0.53 -19.88
C ALA A 48 -8.91 0.40 -19.25
N GLY A 49 -8.16 1.14 -20.08
CA GLY A 49 -7.20 2.14 -19.64
C GLY A 49 -7.85 3.25 -18.80
N LEU A 50 -9.03 3.74 -19.20
CA LEU A 50 -9.78 4.76 -18.43
C LEU A 50 -10.26 4.21 -17.08
N ILE A 51 -10.71 2.96 -17.01
CA ILE A 51 -11.12 2.31 -15.76
C ILE A 51 -9.92 2.12 -14.83
N ALA A 52 -8.80 1.60 -15.36
CA ALA A 52 -7.56 1.46 -14.61
C ALA A 52 -7.05 2.83 -14.11
N ASN A 53 -7.03 3.84 -14.98
CA ASN A 53 -6.66 5.22 -14.64
C ASN A 53 -7.58 5.83 -13.58
N ARG A 54 -8.89 5.51 -13.60
CA ARG A 54 -9.82 5.93 -12.55
C ARG A 54 -9.53 5.26 -11.20
N SER A 55 -9.18 3.98 -11.21
CA SER A 55 -8.85 3.24 -9.97
C SER A 55 -7.53 3.70 -9.35
N ALA A 56 -6.55 4.05 -10.17
CA ALA A 56 -5.19 4.35 -9.75
C ALA A 56 -4.85 5.86 -9.73
N GLY A 57 -5.63 6.70 -10.41
CA GLY A 57 -5.50 8.15 -10.41
C GLY A 57 -4.28 8.72 -11.18
N PHE A 58 -3.72 7.99 -12.15
CA PHE A 58 -2.48 8.40 -12.84
C PHE A 58 -2.60 9.74 -13.58
N TYR A 59 -3.71 9.95 -14.31
CA TYR A 59 -3.94 11.13 -15.15
C TYR A 59 -5.35 11.67 -14.92
N PRO A 60 -5.55 12.55 -13.91
CA PRO A 60 -6.88 13.06 -13.56
C PRO A 60 -7.40 14.12 -14.54
N SER A 61 -6.52 14.80 -15.28
CA SER A 61 -6.86 15.89 -16.19
C SER A 61 -6.09 15.82 -17.52
N TRP A 62 -6.64 16.42 -18.57
CA TRP A 62 -5.94 16.55 -19.88
C TRP A 62 -4.65 17.37 -19.77
N ARG A 63 -4.57 18.24 -18.76
CA ARG A 63 -3.36 19.00 -18.44
C ARG A 63 -2.27 18.12 -17.83
N ALA A 64 -2.65 17.21 -16.93
CA ALA A 64 -1.73 16.21 -16.39
C ALA A 64 -1.19 15.27 -17.49
N LEU A 65 -2.01 14.91 -18.47
CA LEU A 65 -1.56 14.15 -19.64
C LEU A 65 -0.59 14.96 -20.52
N GLY A 66 -0.81 16.28 -20.62
CA GLY A 66 0.05 17.23 -21.34
C GLY A 66 1.29 17.70 -20.57
N GLY A 67 1.57 17.14 -19.38
CA GLY A 67 2.75 17.49 -18.57
C GLY A 67 2.66 18.82 -17.81
N ALA A 68 1.49 19.47 -17.77
CA ALA A 68 1.29 20.68 -16.98
C ALA A 68 1.02 20.30 -15.52
N PRO A 69 1.77 20.85 -14.54
CA PRO A 69 1.52 20.59 -13.13
C PRO A 69 0.26 21.33 -12.69
N ASP A 70 -0.89 20.66 -12.74
CA ASP A 70 -2.04 21.12 -11.95
C ASP A 70 -1.61 21.02 -10.48
N ALA A 71 -1.67 22.15 -9.76
CA ALA A 71 -1.27 22.28 -8.36
C ALA A 71 -1.95 21.19 -7.52
N THR A 72 -1.21 20.12 -7.30
CA THR A 72 -1.73 18.88 -6.73
C THR A 72 -1.58 19.04 -5.23
N VAL A 73 -2.70 19.14 -4.51
CA VAL A 73 -2.67 19.26 -3.06
C VAL A 73 -2.48 17.85 -2.50
N PRO A 74 -1.44 17.58 -1.70
CA PRO A 74 -1.31 16.30 -1.03
C PRO A 74 -2.57 16.07 -0.19
N THR A 75 -3.23 14.91 -0.34
CA THR A 75 -4.29 14.57 0.63
C THR A 75 -3.63 14.51 2.00
N PRO A 76 -4.14 15.17 3.05
CA PRO A 76 -3.54 15.05 4.36
C PRO A 76 -3.51 13.58 4.78
N VAL A 77 -2.32 13.02 5.06
CA VAL A 77 -2.25 11.72 5.75
C VAL A 77 -2.81 11.97 7.14
N ALA A 78 -3.90 11.29 7.49
CA ALA A 78 -4.47 11.40 8.82
C ALA A 78 -3.39 10.99 9.85
N PRO A 79 -3.11 11.83 10.86
CA PRO A 79 -2.14 11.47 11.88
C PRO A 79 -2.64 10.25 12.66
N GLY A 80 -1.72 9.33 12.95
CA GLY A 80 -1.96 8.22 13.86
C GLY A 80 -2.06 8.70 15.31
N ARG A 81 -2.70 7.91 16.19
CA ARG A 81 -2.85 8.26 17.62
C ARG A 81 -1.52 8.50 18.33
N LEU A 82 -0.45 7.84 17.91
CA LEU A 82 0.87 8.01 18.51
C LEU A 82 1.65 9.20 17.97
N ASP A 83 1.21 9.81 16.86
CA ASP A 83 1.97 10.89 16.22
C ASP A 83 2.17 12.10 17.13
N GLY A 84 1.17 12.44 17.95
CA GLY A 84 1.29 13.51 18.95
C GLY A 84 2.27 13.20 20.08
N ALA A 85 2.45 11.92 20.42
CA ALA A 85 3.34 11.47 21.50
C ALA A 85 4.81 11.32 21.07
N LEU A 86 5.08 11.26 19.76
CA LEU A 86 6.43 11.04 19.22
C LEU A 86 7.34 12.28 19.26
N GLY A 87 6.81 13.46 19.62
CA GLY A 87 7.60 14.64 20.01
C GLY A 87 8.67 15.08 19.01
N GLY A 88 8.53 14.75 17.73
CA GLY A 88 9.47 15.15 16.69
C GLY A 88 10.73 14.29 16.54
N ARG A 89 10.87 13.14 17.23
CA ARG A 89 12.08 12.29 17.13
C ARG A 89 11.75 10.84 16.76
N GLY A 90 12.64 10.20 16.00
CA GLY A 90 12.66 8.74 15.85
C GLY A 90 12.86 8.10 17.22
N ALA A 91 12.04 7.10 17.55
CA ALA A 91 11.96 6.52 18.88
C ALA A 91 11.66 5.03 18.84
N VAL A 92 12.10 4.32 19.87
CA VAL A 92 11.59 2.98 20.18
C VAL A 92 10.57 3.14 21.30
N LEU A 93 9.34 2.69 21.06
CA LEU A 93 8.27 2.76 22.05
C LEU A 93 7.69 1.38 22.34
N GLY A 94 7.30 1.16 23.59
CA GLY A 94 6.49 0.01 23.97
C GLY A 94 5.06 0.22 23.49
N TRP A 95 4.69 -0.44 22.40
CA TRP A 95 3.38 -0.30 21.77
C TRP A 95 2.44 -1.36 22.33
N ALA A 96 1.30 -0.92 22.86
CA ALA A 96 0.31 -1.79 23.50
C ALA A 96 -1.11 -1.38 23.09
N PRO A 97 -1.57 -1.72 21.88
CA PRO A 97 -2.95 -1.52 21.50
C PRO A 97 -3.87 -2.45 22.34
N PRO A 98 -5.17 -2.14 22.48
CA PRO A 98 -6.10 -2.95 23.26
C PRO A 98 -6.10 -4.45 22.87
N GLU A 99 -5.92 -4.75 21.59
CA GLU A 99 -5.87 -6.10 21.06
C GLU A 99 -4.62 -6.89 21.49
N ALA A 100 -3.55 -6.21 21.91
CA ALA A 100 -2.27 -6.84 22.24
C ALA A 100 -2.35 -7.85 23.37
N ALA A 101 -3.31 -7.70 24.28
CA ALA A 101 -3.57 -8.67 25.34
C ALA A 101 -3.92 -10.06 24.77
N GLY A 102 -4.60 -10.13 23.62
CA GLY A 102 -4.99 -11.37 22.96
C GLY A 102 -3.85 -12.06 22.19
N TRP A 103 -2.75 -11.35 21.91
CA TRP A 103 -1.66 -11.85 21.07
C TRP A 103 -0.72 -12.85 21.77
N ARG A 104 -0.86 -12.98 23.10
CA ARG A 104 -0.07 -13.90 23.94
C ARG A 104 1.44 -13.74 23.72
N LEU A 105 1.92 -12.51 23.66
CA LEU A 105 3.34 -12.20 23.46
C LEU A 105 4.12 -12.30 24.79
N ALA A 106 5.40 -12.64 24.71
CA ALA A 106 6.27 -12.77 25.88
C ALA A 106 6.54 -11.42 26.56
N VAL A 107 6.49 -10.33 25.79
CA VAL A 107 6.64 -8.96 26.25
C VAL A 107 5.77 -8.04 25.40
N ARG A 108 5.61 -6.78 25.84
CA ARG A 108 4.94 -5.76 25.04
C ARG A 108 5.62 -5.60 23.66
N PRO A 109 4.84 -5.48 22.57
CA PRO A 109 5.36 -5.13 21.25
C PRO A 109 6.26 -3.90 21.32
N GLN A 110 7.34 -3.90 20.54
CA GLN A 110 8.21 -2.74 20.40
C GLN A 110 8.06 -2.17 19.00
N LEU A 111 7.62 -0.93 18.92
CA LEU A 111 7.53 -0.21 17.66
C LEU A 111 8.74 0.73 17.54
N VAL A 112 9.50 0.53 16.46
CA VAL A 112 10.67 1.35 16.12
C VAL A 112 10.25 2.30 15.00
N ILE A 113 10.30 3.58 15.31
CA ILE A 113 9.96 4.67 14.40
C ILE A 113 11.22 5.15 13.69
N PRO A 114 11.24 5.23 12.35
CA PRO A 114 12.43 5.64 11.62
C PRO A 114 12.71 7.14 11.85
N PRO A 115 13.97 7.58 11.73
CA PRO A 115 14.38 8.94 12.08
C PRO A 115 13.71 10.03 11.23
N ASP A 116 13.32 9.71 10.00
CA ASP A 116 12.65 10.62 9.06
C ASP A 116 11.12 10.67 9.23
N TYR A 117 10.54 9.83 10.09
CA TYR A 117 9.09 9.78 10.33
C TYR A 117 8.50 11.14 10.74
N PRO A 118 9.07 11.88 11.72
CA PRO A 118 8.50 13.15 12.15
C PRO A 118 8.65 14.27 11.13
N ALA A 119 9.70 14.20 10.29
CA ALA A 119 9.99 15.18 9.26
C ALA A 119 9.11 15.02 8.00
N ARG A 120 8.34 13.93 7.91
CA ARG A 120 7.52 13.56 6.75
C ARG A 120 6.06 13.27 7.17
N PRO A 121 5.33 14.27 7.71
CA PRO A 121 3.94 14.11 8.15
C PRO A 121 2.98 13.75 6.99
N GLU A 122 3.34 14.07 5.76
CA GLU A 122 2.57 13.81 4.54
C GLU A 122 2.77 12.41 3.95
N ARG A 123 3.50 11.53 4.63
CA ARG A 123 3.84 10.19 4.14
C ARG A 123 3.33 9.07 5.03
N THR A 124 2.98 7.98 4.38
CA THR A 124 2.79 6.68 5.00
C THR A 124 4.03 5.81 4.81
N PHE A 125 4.34 5.02 5.83
CA PHE A 125 5.56 4.23 5.90
C PHE A 125 5.24 2.73 5.75
N PRO A 126 6.00 2.00 4.93
CA PRO A 126 5.91 0.55 4.91
C PRO A 126 6.35 -0.05 6.26
N VAL A 127 5.88 -1.26 6.55
CA VAL A 127 6.10 -1.91 7.86
C VAL A 127 6.86 -3.22 7.69
N VAL A 128 7.91 -3.40 8.48
CA VAL A 128 8.49 -4.72 8.78
C VAL A 128 7.92 -5.22 10.09
N VAL A 129 7.29 -6.39 10.08
CA VAL A 129 6.90 -7.12 11.30
C VAL A 129 7.89 -8.23 11.55
N ALA A 130 8.57 -8.16 12.69
CA ALA A 130 9.61 -9.10 13.07
C ALA A 130 9.14 -10.03 14.19
N LEU A 131 9.07 -11.33 13.89
CA LEU A 131 8.77 -12.40 14.84
C LEU A 131 10.09 -13.03 15.31
N VAL A 132 10.62 -12.57 16.45
CA VAL A 132 11.99 -12.90 16.87
C VAL A 132 12.08 -13.33 18.33
N GLY A 133 13.18 -13.98 18.69
CA GLY A 133 13.51 -14.32 20.06
C GLY A 133 14.09 -13.13 20.84
N ALA A 134 14.29 -13.31 22.15
CA ALA A 134 14.99 -12.34 22.99
C ALA A 134 16.40 -11.93 22.49
N PRO A 135 17.28 -12.87 22.06
CA PRO A 135 18.64 -12.50 21.66
C PRO A 135 18.66 -11.61 20.40
N ASP A 136 17.79 -11.89 19.43
CA ASP A 136 17.76 -11.20 18.15
C ASP A 136 17.10 -9.82 18.22
N ALA A 137 16.14 -9.64 19.15
CA ALA A 137 15.37 -8.41 19.30
C ALA A 137 16.24 -7.18 19.57
N ALA A 138 17.28 -7.30 20.40
CA ALA A 138 18.16 -6.19 20.73
C ALA A 138 19.01 -5.73 19.53
N SER A 139 19.53 -6.69 18.75
CA SER A 139 20.29 -6.38 17.53
C SER A 139 19.39 -5.74 16.48
N LEU A 140 18.24 -6.37 16.22
CA LEU A 140 17.27 -5.88 15.25
C LEU A 140 16.79 -4.46 15.57
N ARG A 141 16.52 -4.17 16.85
CA ARG A 141 16.13 -2.82 17.29
C ARG A 141 17.17 -1.76 16.93
N ARG A 142 18.47 -2.06 17.10
CA ARG A 142 19.54 -1.12 16.73
C ARG A 142 19.57 -0.87 15.22
N THR A 143 19.50 -1.93 14.43
CA THR A 143 19.48 -1.83 12.97
C THR A 143 18.26 -1.06 12.46
N ALA A 144 17.07 -1.37 13.01
CA ALA A 144 15.82 -0.71 12.66
C ALA A 144 15.82 0.79 13.04
N ALA A 145 16.41 1.15 14.19
CA ALA A 145 16.47 2.55 14.62
C ALA A 145 17.32 3.44 13.69
N SER A 146 18.27 2.85 12.96
CA SER A 146 19.07 3.54 11.94
C SER A 146 18.48 3.48 10.53
N ALA A 147 17.42 2.70 10.30
CA ALA A 147 16.86 2.49 8.98
C ALA A 147 15.86 3.61 8.65
N PRO A 148 16.11 4.47 7.64
CA PRO A 148 15.15 5.47 7.22
C PRO A 148 13.97 4.83 6.48
N GLY A 149 12.83 5.49 6.50
CA GLY A 149 11.69 5.15 5.64
C GLY A 149 10.92 3.88 6.02
N VAL A 150 11.24 3.19 7.12
CA VAL A 150 10.57 1.92 7.45
C VAL A 150 10.17 1.88 8.93
N LEU A 151 8.90 1.61 9.19
CA LEU A 151 8.42 1.27 10.52
C LEU A 151 8.77 -0.18 10.82
N THR A 152 9.34 -0.45 11.99
CA THR A 152 9.64 -1.84 12.39
C THR A 152 8.89 -2.19 13.66
N LEU A 153 8.02 -3.21 13.58
CA LEU A 153 7.32 -3.77 14.72
C LEU A 153 8.00 -5.07 15.15
N ILE A 154 8.60 -5.08 16.33
CA ILE A 154 9.24 -6.25 16.92
C ILE A 154 8.26 -6.92 17.88
N LEU A 155 7.90 -8.15 17.53
CA LEU A 155 7.09 -9.04 18.36
C LEU A 155 7.95 -10.17 18.91
N ARG A 156 7.67 -10.57 20.14
CA ARG A 156 8.26 -11.75 20.77
C ARG A 156 7.16 -12.76 21.06
N PRO A 157 6.84 -13.64 20.09
CA PRO A 157 5.78 -14.63 20.25
C PRO A 157 6.06 -15.60 21.40
N THR A 158 5.01 -16.19 21.95
CA THR A 158 5.10 -17.40 22.79
C THR A 158 4.54 -18.59 22.03
N ALA A 159 4.60 -19.78 22.62
CA ALA A 159 3.92 -20.95 22.08
C ALA A 159 2.39 -20.76 21.95
N GLY A 160 1.80 -19.82 22.70
CA GLY A 160 0.39 -19.49 22.62
C GLY A 160 0.03 -18.47 21.54
N THR A 161 1.00 -17.84 20.87
CA THR A 161 0.72 -16.86 19.82
C THR A 161 0.27 -17.56 18.54
N THR A 162 -0.90 -17.18 18.03
CA THR A 162 -1.50 -17.77 16.81
C THR A 162 -1.64 -16.73 15.70
N ALA A 163 -1.74 -17.20 14.45
CA ALA A 163 -1.99 -16.34 13.29
C ALA A 163 -3.31 -15.56 13.43
N THR A 164 -4.36 -16.21 13.93
CA THR A 164 -5.66 -15.59 14.20
C THR A 164 -5.56 -14.49 15.24
N ALA A 165 -4.76 -14.67 16.29
CA ALA A 165 -4.55 -13.63 17.30
C ALA A 165 -3.89 -12.38 16.68
N LEU A 166 -2.98 -12.56 15.72
CA LEU A 166 -2.30 -11.48 15.01
C LEU A 166 -3.12 -10.87 13.86
N ALA A 167 -4.31 -11.39 13.54
CA ALA A 167 -5.09 -10.91 12.39
C ALA A 167 -5.48 -9.42 12.49
N ALA A 168 -5.70 -8.92 13.72
CA ALA A 168 -6.03 -7.51 13.96
C ALA A 168 -4.82 -6.55 13.87
N LEU A 169 -3.60 -7.08 13.77
CA LEU A 169 -2.37 -6.29 13.85
C LEU A 169 -2.26 -5.20 12.78
N PRO A 170 -2.51 -5.46 11.46
CA PRO A 170 -2.39 -4.42 10.45
C PRO A 170 -3.37 -3.25 10.69
N GLY A 171 -4.60 -3.57 11.10
CA GLY A 171 -5.60 -2.57 11.45
C GLY A 171 -5.23 -1.76 12.70
N ALA A 172 -4.64 -2.40 13.71
CA ALA A 172 -4.14 -1.71 14.89
C ALA A 172 -2.99 -0.75 14.56
N LEU A 173 -2.03 -1.17 13.74
CA LEU A 173 -0.92 -0.32 13.29
C LEU A 173 -1.43 0.90 12.52
N ALA A 174 -2.32 0.70 11.54
CA ALA A 174 -2.84 1.79 10.71
C ALA A 174 -3.64 2.85 11.48
N ARG A 175 -4.16 2.52 12.67
CA ARG A 175 -4.83 3.47 13.56
C ARG A 175 -3.85 4.27 14.42
N ASP A 176 -2.74 3.66 14.80
CA ASP A 176 -1.82 4.23 15.77
C ASP A 176 -0.65 4.97 15.11
N VAL A 177 -0.26 4.57 13.90
CA VAL A 177 0.82 5.18 13.10
C VAL A 177 0.44 5.26 11.62
N ARG A 178 1.14 6.14 10.88
CA ARG A 178 1.03 6.32 9.44
C ARG A 178 1.68 5.16 8.69
N SER A 179 1.06 3.98 8.73
CA SER A 179 1.52 2.78 8.00
C SER A 179 0.71 2.54 6.73
N ALA A 180 1.34 1.99 5.69
CA ALA A 180 0.66 1.57 4.47
C ALA A 180 1.08 0.18 3.98
N GLY A 181 0.18 -0.45 3.21
CA GLY A 181 0.43 -1.71 2.53
C GLY A 181 0.43 -2.94 3.44
N ALA A 182 0.72 -4.10 2.84
CA ALA A 182 0.94 -5.33 3.57
C ALA A 182 2.34 -5.33 4.19
N PRO A 183 2.51 -5.77 5.44
CA PRO A 183 3.82 -5.80 6.08
C PRO A 183 4.74 -6.84 5.42
N ALA A 184 6.03 -6.54 5.35
CA ALA A 184 7.05 -7.56 5.15
C ALA A 184 7.28 -8.28 6.47
N VAL A 185 7.38 -9.62 6.43
CA VAL A 185 7.53 -10.42 7.64
C VAL A 185 8.94 -10.98 7.73
N LEU A 186 9.63 -10.57 8.79
CA LEU A 186 10.89 -11.14 9.20
C LEU A 186 10.62 -12.15 10.32
N ALA A 187 11.16 -13.35 10.22
CA ALA A 187 11.01 -14.34 11.29
C ALA A 187 12.28 -15.14 11.50
N THR A 188 12.61 -15.43 12.76
CA THR A 188 13.64 -16.44 13.05
C THR A 188 13.13 -17.83 12.70
N PRO A 189 14.01 -18.84 12.48
CA PRO A 189 13.59 -20.18 12.05
C PRO A 189 12.48 -20.80 12.91
N ARG A 190 12.52 -20.54 14.23
CA ARG A 190 11.50 -20.98 15.19
C ARG A 190 10.09 -20.45 14.89
N TRP A 191 9.98 -19.22 14.36
CA TRP A 191 8.71 -18.54 14.13
C TRP A 191 8.30 -18.47 12.66
N ALA A 192 9.09 -19.02 11.75
CA ALA A 192 8.78 -19.06 10.32
C ALA A 192 7.40 -19.71 10.01
N PRO A 193 6.97 -20.81 10.67
CA PRO A 193 5.63 -21.37 10.43
C PRO A 193 4.50 -20.41 10.83
N LEU A 194 4.65 -19.69 11.95
CA LEU A 194 3.68 -18.69 12.40
C LEU A 194 3.61 -17.52 11.40
N ALA A 195 4.77 -17.05 10.92
CA ALA A 195 4.84 -15.97 9.93
C ALA A 195 4.15 -16.35 8.60
N ALA A 196 4.39 -17.56 8.11
CA ALA A 196 3.76 -18.08 6.90
C ALA A 196 2.24 -18.19 7.06
N ALA A 197 1.77 -18.72 8.20
CA ALA A 197 0.35 -18.87 8.49
C ALA A 197 -0.37 -17.52 8.64
N TRP A 198 0.29 -16.50 9.19
CA TRP A 198 -0.30 -15.19 9.42
C TRP A 198 -0.32 -14.31 8.16
N SER A 199 0.81 -14.22 7.45
CA SER A 199 0.93 -13.29 6.31
C SER A 199 0.53 -13.89 4.97
N GLY A 200 0.39 -15.21 4.90
CA GLY A 200 0.24 -15.93 3.64
C GLY A 200 1.48 -15.83 2.73
N ARG A 201 2.61 -15.35 3.25
CA ARG A 201 3.88 -15.15 2.52
C ARG A 201 5.04 -15.81 3.28
N PRO A 202 6.07 -16.28 2.58
CA PRO A 202 7.27 -16.77 3.25
C PRO A 202 7.94 -15.63 4.02
N ALA A 203 8.40 -15.94 5.23
CA ALA A 203 9.20 -15.01 6.01
C ALA A 203 10.61 -14.95 5.47
N VAL A 204 11.21 -13.76 5.53
CA VAL A 204 12.63 -13.58 5.24
C VAL A 204 13.44 -13.62 6.54
N SER A 205 14.71 -14.03 6.45
CA SER A 205 15.59 -14.16 7.61
C SER A 205 16.37 -12.88 7.94
N GLY A 206 16.55 -11.98 6.95
CA GLY A 206 17.37 -10.78 7.08
C GLY A 206 16.57 -9.49 7.06
N PHE A 207 16.91 -8.53 7.92
CA PHE A 207 16.23 -7.22 7.96
C PHE A 207 16.38 -6.44 6.65
N ALA A 208 17.58 -6.42 6.07
CA ALA A 208 17.82 -5.77 4.78
C ALA A 208 17.00 -6.41 3.63
N GLU A 209 16.76 -7.71 3.70
CA GLU A 209 15.91 -8.41 2.73
C GLU A 209 14.43 -8.03 2.92
N ALA A 210 13.95 -7.96 4.16
CA ALA A 210 12.61 -7.49 4.47
C ALA A 210 12.36 -6.07 3.96
N VAL A 211 13.34 -5.17 4.13
CA VAL A 211 13.26 -3.80 3.64
C VAL A 211 13.22 -3.75 2.12
N ARG A 212 14.04 -4.54 1.41
CA ARG A 212 14.03 -4.60 -0.07
C ARG A 212 12.73 -5.14 -0.64
N ALA A 213 11.98 -5.94 0.12
CA ALA A 213 10.68 -6.45 -0.29
C ALA A 213 9.54 -5.43 -0.11
N LEU A 214 9.80 -4.29 0.54
CA LEU A 214 8.81 -3.26 0.80
C LEU A 214 8.78 -2.21 -0.33
N PRO A 215 7.60 -1.63 -0.60
CA PRO A 215 7.51 -0.45 -1.45
C PRO A 215 8.16 0.76 -0.74
N GLU A 216 8.65 1.72 -1.53
CA GLU A 216 9.14 3.00 -1.02
C GLU A 216 8.05 3.75 -0.21
N PRO A 217 8.43 4.58 0.79
CA PRO A 217 7.48 5.41 1.53
C PRO A 217 6.68 6.30 0.60
N LEU A 218 5.37 6.09 0.59
CA LEU A 218 4.47 6.79 -0.32
C LEU A 218 4.08 8.13 0.29
N ALA A 219 4.24 9.19 -0.50
CA ALA A 219 3.53 10.44 -0.26
C ALA A 219 2.03 10.17 -0.40
N ALA A 220 1.24 10.94 0.35
CA ALA A 220 -0.21 10.87 0.21
C ALA A 220 -0.65 11.02 -1.25
N PRO A 221 -1.70 10.31 -1.68
CA PRO A 221 -2.26 10.53 -3.01
C PRO A 221 -2.61 12.00 -3.17
N LEU A 222 -2.10 12.63 -4.22
CA LEU A 222 -2.38 14.02 -4.49
C LEU A 222 -3.83 14.12 -5.02
N ARG A 223 -4.65 14.99 -4.41
CA ARG A 223 -5.99 15.30 -4.90
C ARG A 223 -6.04 16.76 -5.31
N LEU A 224 -6.72 17.05 -6.41
CA LEU A 224 -7.02 18.43 -6.76
C LEU A 224 -8.08 18.99 -5.79
N PRO A 225 -8.03 20.29 -5.45
CA PRO A 225 -9.08 20.92 -4.67
C PRO A 225 -10.43 20.74 -5.39
N SER A 226 -11.44 20.34 -4.61
CA SER A 226 -12.83 20.19 -5.04
C SER A 226 -13.50 21.53 -5.29
#